data_AF-R9JN33-F1
#
_entry.id   AF-R9JN33-F1
#
_cell.length_a   1.000
_cell.length_b   1.000
_cell.length_c   1.000
_cell.angle_alpha   90.00
_cell.angle_beta   90.00
_cell.angle_gamma   90.00
#
_symmetry.space_group_name_H-M   'P 1'
#
loop_
_entity.id
_entity.type
_entity.pdbx_description
1 polymer ?
#
loop_
_entity_poly.entity_id
_entity_poly.type
_entity_poly.pdbx_seq_one_letter_code
_entity_poly.pdbx_strand_id
1 'polypeptide(L)' 'MLVNLINITYCAMKILPYRDEVYSKYRTESLQEFRLALSSQIREQVFYALFVKNIENHIKSKAVMNSLKQLVRQRGYHL' A
#
# COMPACT_ATOMS: atom_id res chain seq x y z
N MET A 1 1.35 26.19 1.71
CA MET A 1 2.67 26.12 2.38
C MET A 1 3.31 24.76 2.11
N LEU A 2 3.89 24.60 0.92
CA LEU A 2 4.43 23.32 0.41
C LEU A 2 5.61 22.80 1.25
N VAL A 3 6.44 23.71 1.76
CA VAL A 3 7.59 23.41 2.62
C VAL A 3 7.16 22.63 3.87
N ASN A 4 6.03 22.99 4.48
CA ASN A 4 5.57 22.31 5.69
C ASN A 4 5.10 20.88 5.42
N LEU A 5 4.43 20.63 4.29
CA LEU A 5 3.99 19.29 3.93
C LEU A 5 5.18 18.36 3.65
N ILE A 6 6.19 18.86 2.94
CA ILE A 6 7.42 18.11 2.67
C ILE A 6 8.11 17.75 3.99
N ASN A 7 8.25 18.71 4.90
CA ASN A 7 8.88 18.49 6.20
C ASN A 7 8.12 17.48 7.07
N ILE A 8 6.78 17.59 7.14
CA ILE A 8 5.93 16.63 7.87
C ILE A 8 6.08 15.23 7.26
N THR A 9 6.03 15.12 5.94
CA THR A 9 6.16 13.84 5.23
C THR A 9 7.53 13.20 5.49
N TYR A 10 8.59 14.01 5.45
CA TYR A 10 9.95 13.57 5.74
C TYR A 10 10.10 13.06 7.18
N CYS A 11 9.56 13.81 8.16
CA CYS A 11 9.55 13.38 9.56
C CYS A 11 8.76 12.08 9.76
N ALA A 12 7.58 11.96 9.15
CA ALA A 12 6.77 10.75 9.21
C ALA A 12 7.53 9.54 8.65
N MET A 13 8.19 9.69 7.49
CA MET A 13 9.01 8.63 6.90
C MET A 13 10.18 8.22 7.78
N LYS A 14 10.80 9.15 8.53
CA LYS A 14 11.86 8.80 9.49
C LYS A 14 11.35 8.00 10.68
N ILE A 15 10.16 8.33 11.18
CA ILE A 15 9.62 7.74 12.42
C ILE A 15 8.98 6.38 12.17
N LEU A 16 8.36 6.19 11.00
CA LEU A 16 7.56 5.01 10.67
C LEU A 16 8.32 3.66 10.87
N PRO A 17 9.58 3.49 10.42
CA PRO A 17 10.36 2.26 10.67
C PRO A 17 10.55 1.88 12.15
N TYR A 18 10.43 2.85 13.06
CA TYR A 18 10.58 2.63 14.49
C TYR A 18 9.24 2.31 15.19
N ARG A 19 8.11 2.60 14.53
CA ARG A 19 6.76 2.40 15.08
C ARG A 19 6.11 1.11 14.65
N ASP A 20 6.47 0.60 13.49
CA ASP A 20 5.83 -0.57 12.89
C ASP A 20 6.91 -1.60 12.52
N GLU A 21 6.74 -2.82 13.04
CA GLU A 21 7.68 -3.93 12.85
C GLU A 21 7.82 -4.33 11.38
N VAL A 22 6.77 -4.14 10.57
CA VAL A 22 6.78 -4.39 9.12
C VAL A 22 7.88 -3.56 8.43
N TYR A 23 8.14 -2.36 8.93
CA TYR A 23 9.13 -1.44 8.38
C TYR A 23 10.45 -1.43 9.16
N SER A 24 10.63 -2.30 10.17
CA SER A 24 11.82 -2.31 11.03
C SER A 24 13.14 -2.46 10.28
N LYS A 25 13.14 -3.19 9.16
CA LYS A 25 14.31 -3.34 8.27
C LYS A 25 14.81 -2.02 7.69
N TYR A 26 13.95 -1.01 7.57
CA TYR A 26 14.28 0.30 7.00
C TYR A 26 14.90 1.27 8.02
N ARG A 27 15.11 0.87 9.29
CA ARG A 27 15.73 1.74 10.32
C ARG A 27 17.16 2.17 9.96
N THR A 28 17.89 1.32 9.26
CA THR A 28 19.29 1.53 8.84
C THR A 28 19.43 1.86 7.35
N GLU A 29 18.35 1.77 6.57
CA GLU A 29 18.36 2.06 5.14
C GLU A 29 18.28 3.58 4.88
N SER A 30 18.58 3.98 3.64
CA SER A 30 18.40 5.37 3.25
C SER A 30 16.92 5.74 3.19
N LEU A 31 16.60 7.00 3.48
CA LEU A 31 15.23 7.50 3.35
C LEU A 31 14.71 7.43 1.92
N GLN A 32 15.60 7.49 0.93
CA GLN A 32 15.22 7.39 -0.47
C GLN A 32 14.77 5.97 -0.81
N GLU A 33 15.49 4.96 -0.34
CA GLU A 33 15.12 3.55 -0.48
C GLU A 33 13.80 3.26 0.22
N PHE A 34 13.65 3.72 1.47
CA PHE A 34 12.40 3.54 2.20
C PHE A 34 11.22 4.21 1.49
N ARG A 35 11.40 5.45 1.00
CA ARG A 35 10.37 6.17 0.24
C ARG A 35 10.00 5.41 -1.03
N LEU A 36 10.96 4.85 -1.76
CA LEU A 36 10.70 4.08 -2.98
C LEU A 36 9.91 2.81 -2.67
N ALA A 37 10.32 2.05 -1.66
CA ALA A 37 9.63 0.84 -1.22
C ALA A 37 8.20 1.13 -0.77
N LEU A 38 8.02 2.12 0.12
CA LEU A 38 6.71 2.55 0.61
C LEU A 38 5.81 3.03 -0.54
N SER A 39 6.35 3.84 -1.45
CA SER A 39 5.61 4.31 -2.62
C SER A 39 5.18 3.17 -3.54
N SER A 40 6.01 2.12 -3.66
CA SER A 40 5.66 0.92 -4.43
C SER A 40 4.50 0.17 -3.80
N GLN A 41 4.54 -0.04 -2.48
CA GLN A 41 3.46 -0.70 -1.74
C GLN A 41 2.15 0.09 -1.83
N ILE A 42 2.21 1.42 -1.69
CA ILE A 42 1.03 2.29 -1.85
C ILE A 42 0.44 2.16 -3.26
N ARG A 43 1.28 2.20 -4.31
CA ARG A 43 0.81 2.03 -5.70
C ARG A 43 0.14 0.68 -5.94
N GLU A 44 0.70 -0.39 -5.38
CA GLU A 44 0.11 -1.73 -5.45
C GLU A 44 -1.27 -1.76 -4.78
N GLN A 45 -1.40 -1.22 -3.56
CA GLN A 45 -2.69 -1.16 -2.87
C GLN A 45 -3.73 -0.32 -3.63
N VAL A 46 -3.32 0.84 -4.16
CA VAL A 46 -4.19 1.70 -4.98
C VAL A 46 -4.65 0.98 -6.24
N PHE A 47 -3.75 0.25 -6.91
CA PHE A 47 -4.09 -0.56 -8.07
C PHE A 47 -5.16 -1.59 -7.74
N TYR A 48 -4.97 -2.38 -6.67
CA TYR A 48 -5.95 -3.40 -6.28
C TYR A 48 -7.30 -2.79 -5.91
N ALA A 49 -7.32 -1.71 -5.13
CA ALA A 49 -8.56 -1.03 -4.77
C ALA A 49 -9.32 -0.52 -6.00
N LEU A 50 -8.60 0.08 -6.96
CA LEU A 50 -9.18 0.55 -8.21
C LEU A 50 -9.67 -0.63 -9.09
N PHE A 51 -8.92 -1.72 -9.14
CA PHE A 51 -9.28 -2.91 -9.90
C PHE A 51 -10.56 -3.55 -9.38
N VAL A 52 -10.67 -3.77 -8.07
CA VAL A 52 -11.89 -4.28 -7.42
C VAL A 52 -13.07 -3.35 -7.70
N LYS A 53 -12.88 -2.03 -7.51
CA LYS A 53 -13.91 -1.03 -7.81
C LYS A 53 -14.35 -1.05 -9.27
N ASN A 54 -13.42 -1.25 -10.20
CA ASN A 54 -13.71 -1.31 -11.63
C ASN A 54 -14.54 -2.56 -11.96
N ILE A 55 -14.18 -3.71 -11.39
CA ILE A 55 -14.94 -4.94 -11.59
C ILE A 55 -16.36 -4.80 -11.05
N GLU A 56 -16.52 -4.18 -9.88
CA GLU A 56 -17.83 -3.99 -9.27
C GLU A 56 -18.72 -3.04 -10.06
N ASN A 57 -18.18 -1.90 -10.53
CA ASN A 57 -19.00 -0.84 -11.10
C ASN A 57 -19.13 -0.91 -12.63
N HIS A 58 -18.08 -1.34 -13.33
CA HIS A 58 -18.02 -1.27 -14.79
C HIS A 58 -18.14 -2.65 -15.43
N ILE A 59 -17.37 -3.64 -14.98
CA ILE A 59 -17.37 -4.97 -15.60
C ILE A 59 -18.58 -5.80 -15.14
N LYS A 60 -18.95 -5.71 -13.85
CA LYS A 60 -20.04 -6.43 -13.19
C LYS A 60 -19.96 -7.97 -13.33
N SER A 61 -18.76 -8.52 -13.51
CA SER A 61 -18.56 -9.96 -13.63
C SER A 61 -18.47 -10.64 -12.27
N LYS A 62 -19.52 -11.40 -11.92
CA LYS A 62 -19.56 -12.22 -10.70
C LYS A 62 -18.47 -13.28 -10.67
N ALA A 63 -18.13 -13.87 -11.81
CA ALA A 63 -17.08 -14.88 -11.91
C ALA A 63 -15.71 -14.30 -11.52
N VAL A 64 -15.35 -13.14 -12.08
CA VAL A 64 -14.08 -12.45 -11.78
C VAL A 64 -14.02 -12.03 -10.30
N MET A 65 -15.11 -11.48 -9.77
CA MET A 65 -15.19 -11.10 -8.36
C MET A 65 -15.05 -12.31 -7.41
N ASN A 66 -15.65 -13.44 -7.75
CA ASN A 66 -15.54 -14.67 -6.95
C ASN A 66 -14.12 -15.24 -6.98
N SER A 67 -13.46 -15.25 -8.14
CA SER A 67 -12.06 -15.67 -8.27
C SER A 67 -11.13 -14.76 -7.46
N LEU A 68 -11.35 -13.45 -7.46
CA LEU A 68 -10.60 -12.50 -6.61
C LEU A 68 -10.80 -12.78 -5.13
N LYS A 69 -12.03 -12.99 -4.67
CA LYS A 69 -12.32 -13.35 -3.28
C LYS A 69 -11.61 -14.64 -2.87
N GLN A 70 -11.56 -15.63 -3.77
CA GLN A 70 -10.84 -16.88 -3.52
C GLN A 70 -9.33 -16.65 -3.42
N LEU A 71 -8.74 -15.85 -4.32
CA LEU A 71 -7.32 -15.50 -4.29
C LEU A 71 -6.94 -14.78 -3.00
N VAL A 72 -7.75 -13.83 -2.54
CA VAL A 72 -7.53 -13.11 -1.27
C VAL A 72 -7.56 -14.08 -0.09
N ARG A 73 -8.56 -14.98 -0.03
CA ARG A 73 -8.68 -16.00 1.02
C ARG A 73 -7.47 -16.94 1.06
N GLN A 74 -6.97 -17.36 -0.11
CA GLN A 74 -5.78 -18.20 -0.21
C GLN A 74 -4.51 -17.50 0.27
N ARG A 75 -4.43 -16.17 0.10
CA ARG A 75 -3.29 -15.36 0.56
C ARG A 75 -3.36 -14.96 2.04
N GLY A 76 -4.36 -15.41 2.80
CA GLY A 76 -4.46 -15.16 4.24
C GLY A 76 -4.80 -13.70 4.60
N TYR A 77 -5.14 -12.86 3.63
CA TYR A 77 -5.67 -11.53 3.88
C TYR A 77 -7.13 -11.69 4.33
N HIS A 78 -7.36 -11.73 5.64
CA HIS A 78 -8.68 -11.50 6.19
C HIS A 78 -9.02 -10.02 5.92
N LEU A 79 -9.75 -9.80 4.83
CA LEU A 79 -10.43 -8.54 4.54
C LEU A 79 -11.53 -8.30 5.58
#